data_AF-A0A661H502-F1
#
_entry.id   AF-A0A661H502-F1
#
_cell.length_a   1.000
_cell.length_b   1.000
_cell.length_c   1.000
_cell.angle_alpha   90.00
_cell.angle_beta   90.00
_cell.angle_gamma   90.00
#
_symmetry.space_group_name_H-M   'P 1'
#
loop_
_entity.id
_entity.type
_entity.pdbx_description
1 polymer ?
#
loop_
_entity_poly.entity_id
_entity_poly.type
_entity_poly.pdbx_seq_one_letter_code
_entity_poly.pdbx_strand_id
1 'polypeptide(L)'
;MTDAAINQEIIDKIIGPEVEQEKAGYKKRQLQWAKQNHAAGSQQQEGMGQKVGTVDLATYLRWNQEVPGCWKDPGFVKQFVTANPECACKTKSW
;
A
#
# COMPACT_ATOMS: atom_id res chain seq x y z
N MET A 1 7.23 -14.07 -36.93
CA MET A 1 7.01 -14.15 -35.47
C MET A 1 5.53 -13.97 -35.23
N THR A 2 4.91 -14.76 -34.34
CA THR A 2 3.48 -14.67 -34.03
C THR A 2 3.21 -13.45 -33.14
N ASP A 3 2.05 -12.81 -33.27
CA ASP A 3 1.67 -11.62 -32.48
C ASP A 3 1.83 -11.82 -30.97
N ALA A 4 1.60 -13.04 -30.47
CA ALA A 4 1.81 -13.39 -29.07
C ALA A 4 3.29 -13.27 -28.61
N ALA A 5 4.24 -13.56 -29.49
CA ALA A 5 5.67 -13.46 -29.18
C ALA A 5 6.12 -11.98 -29.14
N ILE A 6 5.56 -11.13 -30.00
CA ILE A 6 5.80 -9.68 -30.00
C ILE A 6 5.20 -9.06 -28.72
N ASN A 7 3.98 -9.45 -28.35
CA ASN A 7 3.35 -8.99 -27.12
C ASN A 7 4.13 -9.40 -25.86
N GLN A 8 4.65 -10.63 -25.81
CA GLN A 8 5.46 -11.08 -24.69
C GLN A 8 6.78 -10.31 -24.61
N GLU A 9 7.44 -10.08 -25.75
CA GLU A 9 8.69 -9.31 -25.80
C GLU A 9 8.50 -7.85 -25.37
N ILE A 10 7.36 -7.22 -25.72
CA ILE A 10 6.97 -5.88 -25.24
C ILE A 10 6.77 -5.89 -23.72
N ILE A 11 6.05 -6.87 -23.19
CA ILE A 11 5.82 -7.02 -21.74
C ILE A 11 7.17 -7.12 -21.02
N ASP A 12 8.07 -8.00 -21.49
CA ASP A 12 9.30 -8.30 -20.76
C ASP A 12 10.33 -7.16 -20.85
N LYS A 13 10.45 -6.50 -22.02
CA LYS A 13 11.49 -5.48 -22.24
C LYS A 13 11.09 -4.06 -21.83
N ILE A 14 9.79 -3.75 -21.87
CA ILE A 14 9.30 -2.39 -21.63
C ILE A 14 8.51 -2.33 -20.31
N ILE A 15 7.52 -3.21 -20.16
CA ILE A 15 6.59 -3.14 -19.02
C ILE A 15 7.24 -3.70 -17.75
N GLY A 16 8.01 -4.79 -17.85
CA GLY A 16 8.69 -5.45 -16.73
C GLY A 16 9.55 -4.49 -15.90
N PRO A 17 10.50 -3.76 -16.52
CA PRO A 17 11.35 -2.80 -15.81
C PRO A 17 10.55 -1.66 -15.16
N GLU A 18 9.49 -1.17 -15.81
CA GLU A 18 8.66 -0.09 -15.29
C GLU A 18 7.84 -0.56 -14.08
N VAL A 19 7.33 -1.80 -14.12
CA VAL A 19 6.67 -2.45 -12.98
C VAL A 19 7.63 -2.62 -11.81
N GLU A 20 8.89 -3.01 -12.05
CA GLU A 20 9.90 -3.13 -10.99
C GLU A 20 10.25 -1.78 -10.37
N GLN A 21 10.41 -0.73 -11.20
CA GLN A 21 10.67 0.62 -10.72
C GLN A 21 9.51 1.18 -9.90
N GLU A 22 8.27 0.96 -10.33
CA GLU A 22 7.07 1.33 -9.57
C GLU A 22 7.08 0.64 -8.20
N LYS A 23 7.24 -0.69 -8.18
CA LYS A 23 7.27 -1.48 -6.94
C LYS A 23 8.38 -1.03 -5.99
N ALA A 24 9.55 -0.71 -6.52
CA ALA A 24 10.67 -0.18 -5.75
C ALA A 24 10.34 1.21 -5.18
N GLY A 25 9.67 2.07 -5.97
CA GLY A 25 9.16 3.37 -5.55
C GLY A 25 8.12 3.26 -4.44
N TYR A 26 7.15 2.36 -4.60
CA TYR A 26 6.15 2.02 -3.59
C TYR A 26 6.82 1.62 -2.27
N LYS A 27 7.74 0.65 -2.32
CA LYS A 27 8.45 0.17 -1.12
C LYS A 27 9.21 1.29 -0.41
N LYS A 28 9.87 2.19 -1.16
CA LYS A 28 10.57 3.35 -0.57
C LYS A 28 9.60 4.31 0.13
N ARG A 29 8.48 4.64 -0.51
CA ARG A 29 7.44 5.51 0.07
C ARG A 29 6.86 4.88 1.34
N GLN A 30 6.54 3.60 1.30
CA GLN A 30 6.00 2.89 2.45
C GLN A 30 6.99 2.81 3.60
N LEU A 31 8.27 2.53 3.33
CA LEU A 31 9.32 2.55 4.37
C LEU A 31 9.48 3.94 5.02
N GLN A 32 9.31 5.02 4.26
CA GLN A 32 9.35 6.37 4.81
C GLN A 32 8.17 6.63 5.75
N TRP A 33 6.94 6.27 5.34
CA TRP A 33 5.75 6.39 6.18
C TRP A 33 5.80 5.47 7.40
N ALA A 34 6.32 4.25 7.25
CA ALA A 34 6.57 3.32 8.35
C ALA A 34 7.47 3.94 9.42
N LYS A 35 8.60 4.54 9.02
CA LYS A 35 9.51 5.25 9.93
C LYS A 35 8.81 6.40 10.67
N GLN A 36 8.02 7.20 9.94
CA GLN A 36 7.26 8.30 10.54
C GLN A 36 6.19 7.80 11.52
N ASN A 37 5.45 6.76 11.16
CA ASN A 37 4.45 6.12 12.02
C ASN A 37 5.09 5.52 13.28
N HIS A 38 6.24 4.87 13.16
CA HIS A 38 6.99 4.33 14.29
C HIS A 38 7.47 5.43 15.24
N ALA A 39 7.87 6.59 14.70
CA ALA A 39 8.29 7.75 15.48
C ALA A 39 7.12 8.48 16.17
N ALA A 40 5.93 8.50 15.54
CA ALA A 40 4.78 9.27 16.00
C ALA A 40 4.01 8.66 17.19
N GLY A 41 4.33 7.43 17.60
CA GLY A 41 3.65 6.74 18.72
C GLY A 41 2.18 6.39 18.43
N SER A 42 1.44 5.96 19.46
CA SER A 42 0.01 5.67 19.31
C SER A 42 -0.79 6.97 19.22
N GLN A 43 -1.31 7.29 18.04
CA GLN A 43 -2.20 8.44 17.84
C GLN A 43 -3.65 7.98 18.02
N GLN A 44 -4.22 8.32 19.17
CA GLN A 44 -5.65 8.18 19.45
C GLN A 44 -6.22 9.58 19.62
N GLN A 45 -7.31 9.87 18.92
CA GLN A 45 -8.05 11.12 19.09
C GLN A 45 -9.46 10.77 19.57
N GLU A 46 -9.92 11.48 20.60
CA GLU A 46 -11.25 11.30 21.18
C GLU A 46 -12.32 11.49 20.09
N GLY A 47 -13.25 10.54 19.99
CA GLY A 47 -14.28 10.52 18.94
C GLY A 47 -13.85 10.04 17.54
N MET A 48 -12.55 9.86 17.27
CA MET A 48 -12.03 9.38 15.97
C MET A 48 -11.37 7.99 16.02
N GLY A 49 -11.21 7.43 17.22
CA GLY A 49 -10.62 6.11 17.40
C GLY A 49 -9.09 6.12 17.30
N GLN A 50 -8.52 4.94 17.06
CA GLN A 50 -7.08 4.73 17.00
C GLN A 50 -6.61 4.66 15.55
N LYS A 51 -5.52 5.37 15.24
CA LYS A 51 -4.85 5.24 13.95
C LYS A 51 -4.29 3.82 13.77
N VAL A 52 -4.79 3.11 12.76
CA VAL A 52 -4.40 1.71 12.45
C VAL A 52 -3.24 1.62 11.46
N GLY A 53 -3.06 2.62 10.60
CA GLY A 53 -1.97 2.65 9.63
C GLY A 53 -1.91 3.96 8.84
N THR A 54 -0.89 4.08 7.99
CA THR A 54 -0.76 5.15 6.98
C THR A 54 -0.39 4.51 5.65
N VAL A 55 -0.97 5.02 4.56
CA VAL A 55 -0.64 4.64 3.19
C VAL A 55 -0.43 5.90 2.35
N ASP A 56 0.37 5.80 1.29
CA ASP A 56 0.52 6.91 0.35
C ASP A 56 -0.73 7.08 -0.54
N LEU A 57 -0.85 8.27 -1.14
CA LEU A 57 -2.01 8.64 -1.95
C LEU A 57 -2.21 7.72 -3.17
N ALA A 58 -1.14 7.29 -3.84
CA ALA A 58 -1.27 6.45 -5.02
C ALA A 58 -1.83 5.07 -4.66
N THR A 59 -1.34 4.49 -3.56
CA THR A 59 -1.88 3.24 -2.99
C THR A 59 -3.34 3.37 -2.60
N TYR A 60 -3.70 4.46 -1.91
CA TYR A 60 -5.08 4.73 -1.54
C TYR A 60 -6.00 4.78 -2.77
N LEU A 61 -5.60 5.56 -3.80
CA LEU A 61 -6.37 5.72 -5.03
C LEU A 61 -6.48 4.42 -5.82
N ARG A 62 -5.39 3.64 -5.92
CA ARG A 62 -5.39 2.35 -6.62
C ARG A 62 -6.45 1.40 -6.05
N TRP A 63 -6.45 1.20 -4.74
CA TRP A 63 -7.43 0.32 -4.09
C TRP A 63 -8.84 0.88 -4.15
N ASN A 64 -9.00 2.20 -4.09
CA ASN A 64 -10.32 2.81 -4.24
C ASN A 64 -10.88 2.72 -5.67
N GLN A 65 -10.02 2.63 -6.69
CA GLN A 65 -10.40 2.38 -8.08
C GLN A 65 -10.73 0.90 -8.33
N GLU A 66 -9.91 -0.01 -7.79
CA GLU A 66 -10.03 -1.45 -7.99
C GLU A 66 -11.17 -2.05 -7.15
N VAL A 67 -11.34 -1.60 -5.91
CA VAL A 67 -12.38 -2.03 -4.98
C VAL A 67 -13.01 -0.79 -4.30
N PRO A 68 -14.00 -0.15 -4.94
CA PRO A 68 -14.63 1.05 -4.40
C PRO A 68 -15.20 0.84 -2.99
N GLY A 69 -14.84 1.72 -2.06
CA GLY A 69 -15.31 1.67 -0.66
C GLY A 69 -14.52 0.73 0.26
N CYS A 70 -13.48 0.04 -0.23
CA CYS A 70 -12.65 -0.87 0.56
C CYS A 70 -12.10 -0.24 1.84
N TRP A 71 -11.71 1.04 1.82
CA TRP A 71 -11.18 1.73 3.00
C TRP A 71 -12.23 2.00 4.10
N LYS A 72 -13.53 1.86 3.79
CA LYS A 72 -14.62 1.93 4.78
C LYS A 72 -14.95 0.55 5.36
N ASP A 73 -14.46 -0.53 4.76
CA ASP A 73 -14.65 -1.88 5.26
C ASP A 73 -13.54 -2.24 6.27
N PRO A 74 -13.87 -2.45 7.56
CA PRO A 74 -12.89 -2.86 8.55
C PRO A 74 -12.22 -4.20 8.23
N GLY A 75 -12.92 -5.11 7.53
CA GLY A 75 -12.38 -6.39 7.10
C GLY A 75 -11.22 -6.22 6.13
N PHE A 76 -11.44 -5.43 5.07
CA PHE A 76 -10.40 -5.04 4.13
C PHE A 76 -9.22 -4.34 4.81
N VAL A 77 -9.48 -3.32 5.64
CA VAL A 77 -8.41 -2.55 6.30
C VAL A 77 -7.54 -3.47 7.18
N LYS A 78 -8.17 -4.39 7.93
CA LYS A 78 -7.44 -5.37 8.76
C LYS A 78 -6.56 -6.28 7.91
N GLN A 79 -7.10 -6.83 6.82
CA GLN A 79 -6.34 -7.71 5.92
C GLN A 79 -5.20 -6.96 5.24
N PHE A 80 -5.46 -5.74 4.75
CA PHE A 80 -4.47 -4.89 4.12
C PHE A 80 -3.29 -4.60 5.05
N VAL A 81 -3.55 -4.18 6.29
CA VAL A 81 -2.50 -3.88 7.27
C VAL A 81 -1.76 -5.15 7.71
N THR A 82 -2.44 -6.30 7.77
CA THR A 82 -1.79 -7.59 8.07
C THR A 82 -0.84 -8.02 6.95
N ALA A 83 -1.24 -7.83 5.69
CA ALA A 83 -0.43 -8.15 4.52
C ALA A 83 0.71 -7.15 4.28
N ASN A 84 0.53 -5.90 4.69
CA ASN A 84 1.50 -4.80 4.54
C ASN A 84 1.87 -4.25 5.94
N PRO A 85 2.63 -5.02 6.74
CA PRO A 85 2.95 -4.65 8.12
C PRO A 85 3.73 -3.33 8.22
N GLU A 86 4.41 -2.89 7.17
CA GLU A 86 5.06 -1.58 7.09
C GLU A 86 4.09 -0.40 7.13
N CYS A 87 2.83 -0.60 6.73
CA CYS A 87 1.79 0.42 6.80
C CYS A 87 1.19 0.53 8.21
N ALA A 88 1.38 -0.48 9.06
CA ALA A 88 0.76 -0.58 10.36
C ALA A 88 1.31 0.48 11.33
N CYS A 89 0.42 1.14 12.07
CA CYS A 89 0.84 1.96 13.20
C CYS A 89 1.06 1.08 14.43
N LYS A 90 1.98 1.48 15.33
CA LYS A 90 2.09 0.83 16.63
C LYS A 90 0.77 0.98 17.38
N THR A 91 0.05 -0.12 17.52
CA THR A 91 -1.06 -0.20 18.46
C THR A 91 -0.49 -0.36 19.87
N LYS A 92 -1.07 0.34 20.85
CA LYS A 92 -0.82 -0.03 22.26
C LYS A 92 -1.39 -1.44 22.44
N SER A 93 -0.53 -2.41 22.73
CA SER A 93 -1.00 -3.60 23.45
C SER A 93 -1.51 -3.10 24.79
N TRP A 94 -2.75 -3.44 25.10
CA TRP A 94 -3.27 -3.36 26.46
C TRP A 94 -2.50 -4.33 27.35
#